data_AF-A0A534VY00-F1
#
_entry.id   AF-A0A534VY00-F1
#
_cell.length_a   1.000
_cell.length_b   1.000
_cell.length_c   1.000
_cell.angle_alpha   90.00
_cell.angle_beta   90.00
_cell.angle_gamma   90.00
#
_symmetry.space_group_name_H-M   'P 1'
#
loop_
_entity.id
_entity.type
_entity.pdbx_description
1 polymer ?
#
loop_
_entity_poly.entity_id
_entity_poly.type
_entity_poly.pdbx_seq_one_letter_code
_entity_poly.pdbx_strand_id
1 'polypeptide(L)'
;MASAQAAVLNAVREPLSVEPLAVRDPRDGEVLVRLGASGVCHSDLHAITGDLPMPLPCVLGHEGAGVVEKVGAGVQRVKPKDHVVLNWVPFCGSCWYGSAYMARDVPRLIDLYRAGKLKLDELITRRYKIAQVNDAFAAMEKGEVARGVITS
;
A
#
# COMPACT_ATOMS: atom_id res chain seq x y z
N MET A 1 -2.45 -1.83 21.98
CA MET A 1 -1.75 -1.37 20.78
C MET A 1 -1.47 -2.57 19.90
N ALA A 2 -1.73 -2.47 18.60
CA ALA A 2 -1.37 -3.52 17.67
C ALA A 2 0.14 -3.48 17.40
N SER A 3 0.72 -4.58 16.93
CA SER A 3 2.10 -4.61 16.43
C SER A 3 2.10 -5.10 14.99
N ALA A 4 3.03 -4.58 14.18
CA ALA A 4 3.19 -4.98 12.79
C ALA A 4 4.67 -4.97 12.40
N GLN A 5 5.06 -5.87 11.49
CA GLN A 5 6.34 -5.79 10.80
C GLN A 5 6.25 -4.70 9.73
N ALA A 6 7.20 -3.78 9.71
CA ALA A 6 7.24 -2.67 8.77
C ALA A 6 8.60 -2.61 8.06
N ALA A 7 8.60 -2.22 6.79
CA ALA A 7 9.81 -1.89 6.06
C ALA A 7 10.14 -0.41 6.28
N VAL A 8 11.24 -0.14 6.99
CA VAL A 8 11.65 1.18 7.43
C VAL A 8 12.89 1.61 6.66
N LEU A 9 12.84 2.81 6.10
CA LEU A 9 13.98 3.51 5.52
C LEU A 9 14.57 4.43 6.58
N ASN A 10 15.76 4.10 7.07
CA ASN A 10 16.45 4.87 8.11
C ASN A 10 17.34 5.99 7.51
N ALA A 11 17.99 5.71 6.38
CA ALA A 11 18.76 6.69 5.61
C ALA A 11 18.58 6.42 4.11
N VAL A 12 18.74 7.45 3.27
CA VAL A 12 18.75 7.26 1.82
C VAL A 12 19.93 6.40 1.39
N ARG A 13 19.74 5.61 0.33
CA ARG A 13 20.70 4.68 -0.28
C ARG A 13 21.17 3.57 0.65
N GLU A 14 20.41 3.30 1.70
CA GLU A 14 20.57 2.15 2.57
C GLU A 14 19.44 1.14 2.33
N PRO A 15 19.69 -0.17 2.56
CA PRO A 15 18.63 -1.18 2.54
C PRO A 15 17.54 -0.88 3.58
N LEU A 16 16.32 -1.32 3.31
CA LEU A 16 15.23 -1.23 4.27
C LEU A 16 15.46 -2.21 5.42
N SER A 17 15.23 -1.76 6.65
CA SER A 17 15.12 -2.62 7.83
C SER A 17 13.69 -3.14 7.96
N VAL A 18 13.54 -4.41 8.33
CA VAL A 18 12.23 -4.98 8.68
C VAL A 18 12.16 -5.02 10.20
N GLU A 19 11.30 -4.19 10.77
CA GLU A 19 11.24 -3.94 12.21
C GLU A 19 9.83 -4.14 12.75
N PRO A 20 9.68 -4.67 13.99
CA PRO A 20 8.39 -4.64 14.67
C PRO A 20 8.09 -3.21 15.16
N LEU A 21 6.98 -2.64 14.71
CA LEU A 21 6.49 -1.35 15.17
C LEU A 21 5.18 -1.49 15.95
N ALA A 22 5.04 -0.70 17.01
CA ALA A 22 3.78 -0.53 17.72
C ALA A 22 2.90 0.44 16.93
N VAL A 23 1.70 -0.02 16.56
CA VAL A 23 0.68 0.80 15.91
C VAL A 23 -0.31 1.25 16.96
N ARG A 24 -0.38 2.57 17.13
CA ARG A 24 -1.34 3.22 18.02
C ARG A 24 -2.78 2.97 17.54
N ASP A 25 -3.72 3.02 18.48
CA ASP A 25 -5.14 3.00 18.11
C ASP A 25 -5.51 4.27 17.29
N PRO A 26 -6.51 4.16 16.39
CA PRO A 26 -6.93 5.28 15.54
C PRO A 26 -7.60 6.38 16.37
N ARG A 27 -7.26 7.65 16.08
CA ARG A 27 -7.91 8.85 16.63
C ARG A 27 -9.19 9.18 15.85
N ASP A 28 -9.88 10.24 16.25
CA ASP A 28 -10.99 10.81 15.49
C ASP A 28 -10.63 11.00 14.01
N GLY A 29 -11.49 10.54 13.11
CA GLY A 29 -11.32 10.55 11.66
C GLY A 29 -10.35 9.50 11.08
N GLU A 30 -9.68 8.69 11.91
CA GLU A 30 -8.67 7.73 11.46
C GLU A 30 -9.19 6.28 11.39
N VAL A 31 -8.55 5.48 10.54
CA VAL A 31 -8.88 4.07 10.35
C VAL A 31 -7.61 3.24 10.51
N LEU A 32 -7.68 2.19 11.34
CA LEU A 32 -6.64 1.18 11.45
C LEU A 32 -6.97 0.04 10.48
N VAL A 33 -6.02 -0.26 9.58
CA VAL A 33 -6.18 -1.27 8.53
C VAL A 33 -5.14 -2.36 8.70
N ARG A 34 -5.59 -3.62 8.72
CA ARG A 34 -4.70 -4.77 8.61
C ARG A 34 -4.44 -5.06 7.13
N LEU A 35 -3.20 -4.84 6.69
CA LEU A 35 -2.81 -5.06 5.30
C LEU A 35 -2.83 -6.54 4.91
N GLY A 36 -3.41 -6.82 3.75
CA GLY A 36 -3.36 -8.13 3.09
C GLY A 36 -2.27 -8.19 2.02
N ALA A 37 -2.10 -7.09 1.27
CA ALA A 37 -1.09 -6.97 0.23
C ALA A 37 -0.65 -5.51 0.04
N SER A 38 0.57 -5.31 -0.44
CA SER A 38 1.07 -4.04 -0.94
C SER A 38 1.88 -4.26 -2.22
N GLY A 39 1.67 -3.42 -3.23
CA GLY A 39 2.56 -3.34 -4.39
C GLY A 39 3.96 -2.86 -3.98
N VAL A 40 4.97 -3.31 -4.72
CA VAL A 40 6.29 -2.67 -4.72
C VAL A 40 6.29 -1.69 -5.90
N CYS A 41 6.52 -0.41 -5.60
CA CYS A 41 6.45 0.67 -6.59
C CYS A 41 7.82 1.30 -6.83
N HIS A 42 8.03 1.80 -8.05
CA HIS A 42 9.22 2.57 -8.38
C HIS A 42 9.28 3.90 -7.61
N SER A 43 8.14 4.47 -7.21
CA SER A 43 8.13 5.68 -6.35
C SER A 43 8.67 5.42 -4.95
N ASP A 44 8.52 4.20 -4.41
CA ASP A 44 9.17 3.84 -3.14
C ASP A 44 10.69 3.71 -3.35
N LEU A 45 11.14 3.22 -4.53
CA LEU A 45 12.55 3.19 -4.89
C LEU A 45 13.14 4.60 -4.97
N HIS A 46 12.41 5.58 -5.53
CA HIS A 46 12.84 6.98 -5.53
C HIS A 46 13.02 7.56 -4.11
N ALA A 47 12.23 7.10 -3.14
CA ALA A 47 12.46 7.46 -1.74
C ALA A 47 13.76 6.83 -1.21
N ILE A 48 14.03 5.57 -1.57
CA ILE A 48 15.28 4.87 -1.21
C ILE A 48 16.49 5.56 -1.84
N THR A 49 16.47 5.90 -3.12
CA THR A 49 17.62 6.51 -3.83
C THR A 49 17.86 7.99 -3.47
N GLY A 50 16.83 8.64 -2.91
CA GLY A 50 16.83 10.06 -2.53
C GLY A 50 16.31 11.00 -3.62
N ASP A 51 15.77 10.46 -4.72
CA ASP A 51 15.18 11.27 -5.81
C ASP A 51 13.83 11.88 -5.38
N LEU A 52 13.11 11.20 -4.49
CA LEU A 52 11.92 11.70 -3.82
C LEU A 52 12.25 11.96 -2.34
N PRO A 53 12.51 13.21 -1.93
CA PRO A 53 12.86 13.51 -0.55
C PRO A 53 11.73 13.15 0.42
N MET A 54 12.03 12.31 1.40
CA MET A 54 11.11 11.89 2.46
C MET A 54 11.71 12.22 3.85
N PRO A 55 10.90 12.62 4.84
CA PRO A 55 11.36 12.71 6.22
C PRO A 55 11.79 11.31 6.72
N LEU A 56 12.98 11.20 7.28
CA LEU A 56 13.53 9.94 7.79
C LEU A 56 13.61 9.94 9.32
N PRO A 57 13.41 8.78 9.99
CA PRO A 57 13.06 7.48 9.41
C PRO A 57 11.62 7.43 8.86
N CYS A 58 11.40 6.62 7.82
CA CYS A 58 10.11 6.52 7.12
C CYS A 58 9.67 5.07 6.91
N VAL A 59 8.38 4.77 7.11
CA VAL A 59 7.78 3.50 6.66
C VAL A 59 7.34 3.66 5.21
N LEU A 60 7.86 2.83 4.31
CA LEU A 60 7.53 2.88 2.89
C LEU A 60 6.29 2.05 2.52
N GLY A 61 5.82 2.24 1.28
CA GLY A 61 4.66 1.54 0.73
C GLY A 61 3.41 2.41 0.71
N HIS A 62 2.83 2.58 -0.48
CA HIS A 62 1.64 3.41 -0.71
C HIS A 62 0.56 2.72 -1.56
N GLU A 63 0.81 1.48 -1.98
CA GLU A 63 -0.06 0.71 -2.89
C GLU A 63 -0.72 -0.49 -2.16
N GLY A 64 -1.40 -0.21 -1.05
CA GLY A 64 -1.92 -1.24 -0.15
C GLY A 64 -3.40 -1.60 -0.35
N ALA A 65 -3.75 -2.86 -0.02
CA ALA A 65 -5.12 -3.29 0.19
C ALA A 65 -5.22 -4.15 1.46
N GLY A 66 -6.32 -4.01 2.18
CA GLY A 66 -6.47 -4.65 3.49
C GLY A 66 -7.90 -4.68 3.99
N VAL A 67 -8.02 -4.96 5.29
CA VAL A 67 -9.29 -5.03 6.00
C VAL A 67 -9.27 -4.05 7.16
N VAL A 68 -10.34 -3.29 7.31
CA VAL A 68 -10.51 -2.38 8.46
C VAL A 68 -10.54 -3.20 9.74
N GLU A 69 -9.60 -2.92 10.64
CA GLU A 69 -9.51 -3.55 11.95
C GLU A 69 -10.26 -2.74 13.00
N LYS A 70 -10.01 -1.42 13.03
CA LYS A 70 -10.68 -0.47 13.93
C LYS A 70 -10.92 0.86 13.23
N VAL A 71 -11.92 1.59 13.70
CA VAL A 71 -12.21 2.97 13.29
C VAL A 71 -12.19 3.86 14.52
N GLY A 72 -11.67 5.07 14.38
CA GLY A 72 -11.79 6.08 15.41
C GLY A 72 -13.17 6.75 15.41
N ALA A 73 -13.38 7.67 16.35
CA ALA A 73 -14.55 8.53 16.36
C ALA A 73 -14.69 9.29 15.01
N GLY A 74 -15.90 9.71 14.65
CA GLY A 74 -16.12 10.52 13.44
C GLY A 74 -16.04 9.78 12.10
N VAL A 75 -15.52 8.55 12.04
CA VAL A 75 -15.51 7.73 10.82
C VAL A 75 -16.91 7.20 10.52
N GLN A 76 -17.45 7.53 9.34
CA GLN A 76 -18.82 7.16 8.94
C GLN A 76 -18.90 6.30 7.69
N ARG A 77 -17.82 6.20 6.90
CA ARG A 77 -17.86 5.61 5.54
C ARG A 77 -17.42 4.14 5.48
N VAL A 78 -16.69 3.68 6.49
CA VAL A 78 -16.21 2.30 6.61
C VAL A 78 -16.37 1.82 8.05
N LYS A 79 -16.45 0.52 8.24
CA LYS A 79 -16.54 -0.13 9.56
C LYS A 79 -15.58 -1.32 9.64
N PRO A 80 -15.27 -1.81 10.86
CA PRO A 80 -14.49 -3.04 11.02
C PRO A 80 -15.01 -4.18 10.13
N LYS A 81 -14.07 -4.95 9.55
CA LYS A 81 -14.28 -6.02 8.56
C LYS A 81 -14.54 -5.56 7.11
N ASP A 82 -14.72 -4.28 6.84
CA ASP A 82 -14.78 -3.81 5.45
C ASP A 82 -13.42 -3.99 4.75
N HIS A 83 -13.44 -4.39 3.48
CA HIS A 83 -12.26 -4.39 2.63
C HIS A 83 -12.00 -2.98 2.09
N VAL A 84 -10.74 -2.55 2.13
CA VAL A 84 -10.33 -1.21 1.68
C VAL A 84 -9.08 -1.30 0.80
N VAL A 85 -9.00 -0.38 -0.15
CA VAL A 85 -7.79 -0.08 -0.92
C VAL A 85 -7.29 1.27 -0.43
N LEU A 86 -5.98 1.37 -0.18
CA LEU A 86 -5.35 2.61 0.23
C LEU A 86 -5.14 3.52 -0.99
N ASN A 87 -5.46 4.79 -0.81
CA ASN A 87 -5.28 5.80 -1.84
C ASN A 87 -4.35 6.89 -1.29
N TRP A 88 -3.18 7.04 -1.91
CA TRP A 88 -2.21 8.04 -1.51
C TRP A 88 -2.67 9.47 -1.88
N VAL A 89 -3.42 9.62 -2.98
CA VAL A 89 -3.87 10.93 -3.45
C VAL A 89 -5.19 11.30 -2.78
N PRO A 90 -5.27 12.38 -1.98
CA PRO A 90 -6.52 12.77 -1.33
C PRO A 90 -7.64 12.98 -2.34
N PHE A 91 -8.80 12.38 -2.09
CA PHE A 91 -9.97 12.59 -2.93
C PHE A 91 -10.64 13.92 -2.55
N CYS A 92 -10.53 14.94 -3.41
CA CYS A 92 -11.08 16.26 -3.14
C CYS A 92 -12.60 16.37 -3.36
N GLY A 93 -13.27 15.34 -3.90
CA GLY A 93 -14.74 15.32 -4.03
C GLY A 93 -15.34 16.24 -5.08
N SER A 94 -14.57 17.18 -5.61
CA SER A 94 -15.08 18.33 -6.35
C SER A 94 -14.24 18.73 -7.57
N CYS A 95 -13.19 17.97 -7.92
CA CYS A 95 -12.38 18.32 -9.10
C CYS A 95 -13.16 18.07 -10.40
N TRP A 96 -13.30 19.12 -11.20
CA TRP A 96 -14.04 19.12 -12.45
C TRP A 96 -13.30 18.43 -13.60
N TYR A 97 -11.98 18.27 -13.50
CA TYR A 97 -11.13 17.71 -14.57
C TYR A 97 -10.99 16.17 -14.54
N GLY A 98 -11.86 15.46 -13.81
CA GLY A 98 -11.93 14.01 -13.85
C GLY A 98 -10.76 13.34 -13.13
N SER A 99 -10.90 13.14 -11.82
CA SER A 99 -10.07 12.19 -11.09
C SER A 99 -10.77 10.84 -10.98
N ALA A 100 -10.01 9.78 -10.66
CA ALA A 100 -10.59 8.48 -10.35
C ALA A 100 -11.58 8.63 -9.18
N TYR A 101 -12.82 8.21 -9.39
CA TYR A 101 -13.82 8.16 -8.33
C TYR A 101 -13.80 6.76 -7.73
N MET A 102 -12.90 6.52 -6.76
CA MET A 102 -12.60 5.19 -6.23
C MET A 102 -13.85 4.42 -5.76
N ALA A 103 -14.84 5.12 -5.19
CA ALA A 103 -16.11 4.52 -4.76
C ALA A 103 -16.94 3.90 -5.92
N ARG A 104 -16.75 4.37 -7.16
CA ARG A 104 -17.36 3.82 -8.39
C ARG A 104 -16.38 2.93 -9.14
N ASP A 105 -15.13 3.38 -9.28
CA ASP A 105 -14.16 2.78 -10.19
C ASP A 105 -13.60 1.47 -9.64
N VAL A 106 -13.32 1.38 -8.33
CA VAL A 106 -12.78 0.15 -7.73
C VAL A 106 -13.77 -1.02 -7.84
N PRO A 107 -15.07 -0.89 -7.48
CA PRO A 107 -16.04 -1.96 -7.70
C PRO A 107 -16.09 -2.43 -9.16
N ARG A 108 -16.11 -1.49 -10.12
CA ARG A 108 -16.13 -1.81 -11.54
C ARG A 108 -14.88 -2.59 -11.98
N LEU A 109 -13.70 -2.21 -11.51
CA LEU A 109 -12.46 -2.93 -11.81
C LEU A 109 -12.48 -4.35 -11.22
N ILE A 110 -13.00 -4.51 -10.00
CA ILE A 110 -13.17 -5.83 -9.37
C ILE A 110 -14.13 -6.70 -10.20
N ASP A 111 -15.23 -6.15 -10.67
CA ASP A 111 -16.19 -6.88 -11.50
C ASP A 111 -15.59 -7.32 -12.83
N LEU A 112 -14.80 -6.46 -13.48
CA LEU A 112 -14.08 -6.80 -14.71
C LEU A 112 -13.03 -7.89 -14.48
N TYR A 113 -12.30 -7.84 -13.36
CA TYR A 113 -11.37 -8.90 -12.97
C TYR A 113 -12.10 -10.23 -12.73
N ARG A 114 -13.18 -10.24 -11.95
CA ARG A 114 -13.99 -11.43 -11.68
C ARG A 114 -14.62 -12.03 -12.93
N ALA A 115 -14.96 -11.19 -13.91
CA ALA A 115 -15.46 -11.61 -15.22
C ALA A 115 -14.35 -12.08 -16.18
N GLY A 116 -13.08 -12.13 -15.75
CA GLY A 116 -11.93 -12.52 -16.58
C GLY A 116 -11.54 -11.51 -17.65
N LYS A 117 -12.11 -10.29 -17.61
CA LYS A 117 -11.81 -9.21 -18.58
C LYS A 117 -10.57 -8.42 -18.20
N LEU A 118 -10.18 -8.42 -16.92
CA LEU A 118 -8.88 -7.94 -16.46
C LEU A 118 -8.06 -9.11 -15.97
N LYS A 119 -6.92 -9.36 -16.61
CA LYS A 119 -6.02 -10.48 -16.34
C LYS A 119 -5.00 -10.14 -15.25
N LEU A 120 -5.46 -9.67 -14.09
CA LEU A 120 -4.57 -9.14 -13.03
C LEU A 120 -3.62 -10.21 -12.47
N ASP A 121 -4.04 -11.47 -12.40
CA ASP A 121 -3.17 -12.56 -11.93
C ASP A 121 -1.95 -12.76 -12.83
N GLU A 122 -2.12 -12.59 -14.15
CA GLU A 122 -1.03 -12.71 -15.13
C GLU A 122 -0.02 -11.55 -14.99
N LEU A 123 -0.44 -10.41 -14.45
CA LEU A 123 0.44 -9.26 -14.23
C LEU A 123 1.31 -9.42 -12.98
N ILE A 124 0.85 -10.15 -11.96
CA ILE A 124 1.61 -10.40 -10.73
C ILE A 124 2.62 -11.51 -10.97
N THR A 125 3.82 -11.12 -11.42
CA THR A 125 4.89 -12.07 -11.75
C THR A 125 5.63 -12.61 -10.53
N ARG A 126 5.58 -11.92 -9.38
CA ARG A 126 6.19 -12.43 -8.14
C ARG A 126 5.50 -11.92 -6.87
N ARG A 127 5.42 -12.79 -5.87
CA ARG A 127 4.94 -12.48 -4.52
C ARG A 127 6.09 -12.67 -3.54
N TYR A 128 6.16 -11.78 -2.56
CA TYR A 128 7.23 -11.73 -1.56
C TYR A 128 6.63 -11.64 -0.16
N LYS A 129 7.35 -12.15 0.84
CA LYS A 129 7.10 -11.83 2.25
C LYS A 129 7.80 -10.53 2.62
N ILE A 130 7.33 -9.84 3.67
CA ILE A 130 7.91 -8.55 4.10
C ILE A 130 9.42 -8.67 4.42
N ALA A 131 9.87 -9.82 4.94
CA ALA A 131 11.28 -10.10 5.18
C ALA A 131 12.15 -10.06 3.89
N GLN A 132 11.53 -10.20 2.72
CA GLN A 132 12.18 -10.19 1.40
C GLN A 132 12.02 -8.85 0.68
N VAL A 133 11.67 -7.77 1.38
CA VAL A 133 11.38 -6.48 0.75
C VAL A 133 12.56 -5.95 -0.06
N ASN A 134 13.80 -6.11 0.42
CA ASN A 134 14.99 -5.69 -0.32
C ASN A 134 15.21 -6.54 -1.58
N ASP A 135 14.92 -7.84 -1.54
CA ASP A 135 14.97 -8.71 -2.74
C ASP A 135 13.93 -8.28 -3.78
N ALA A 136 12.79 -7.77 -3.33
CA ALA A 136 11.74 -7.28 -4.22
C ALA A 136 12.16 -6.00 -4.96
N PHE A 137 12.80 -5.06 -4.26
CA PHE A 137 13.37 -3.86 -4.90
C PHE A 137 14.53 -4.21 -5.83
N ALA A 138 15.44 -5.07 -5.41
CA ALA A 138 16.56 -5.50 -6.25
C ALA A 138 16.10 -6.19 -7.55
N ALA A 139 15.06 -7.02 -7.47
CA ALA A 139 14.50 -7.68 -8.66
C ALA A 139 13.76 -6.68 -9.58
N MET A 140 13.11 -5.66 -9.02
CA MET A 140 12.49 -4.58 -9.79
C MET A 140 13.56 -3.79 -10.56
N GLU A 141 14.64 -3.36 -9.89
CA GLU A 141 15.73 -2.60 -10.52
C GLU A 141 16.38 -3.36 -11.69
N LYS A 142 16.49 -4.69 -11.55
CA LYS A 142 17.02 -5.56 -12.61
C LYS A 142 16.01 -5.88 -13.71
N GLY A 143 14.76 -5.44 -13.59
CA GLY A 143 13.69 -5.74 -14.54
C GLY A 143 13.27 -7.22 -14.56
N GLU A 144 13.55 -7.98 -13.51
CA GLU A 144 13.21 -9.41 -13.42
C GLU A 144 11.73 -9.68 -13.08
N VAL A 145 10.98 -8.62 -12.76
CA VAL A 145 9.61 -8.68 -12.25
C VAL A 145 8.80 -7.56 -12.90
N ALA A 146 7.65 -7.91 -13.48
CA ALA A 146 6.70 -6.92 -14.00
C ALA A 146 5.90 -6.27 -12.86
N ARG A 147 5.33 -7.09 -11.97
CA ARG A 147 4.67 -6.62 -10.74
C ARG A 147 5.04 -7.49 -9.54
N GLY A 148 5.77 -6.90 -8.61
CA GLY A 148 6.06 -7.47 -7.31
C GLY A 148 5.00 -7.07 -6.30
N VAL A 149 4.52 -8.03 -5.51
CA VAL A 149 3.55 -7.78 -4.43
C VAL A 149 4.05 -8.39 -3.13
N ILE A 150 4.09 -7.58 -2.09
CA ILE A 150 4.29 -8.02 -0.71
C ILE A 150 2.94 -8.52 -0.18
N THR A 151 2.90 -9.74 0.34
CA THR A 151 1.70 -10.34 0.94
C THR A 151 1.97 -10.79 2.36
N SER A 152 0.99 -10.63 3.26
CA SER A 152 1.05 -11.20 4.61
C SER A 152 1.09 -12.73 4.60
#